data_AF-A0A6I7XE21-F1
#
_entry.id   AF-A0A6I7XE21-F1
#
_cell.length_a   1.000
_cell.length_b   1.000
_cell.length_c   1.000
_cell.angle_alpha   90.00
_cell.angle_beta   90.00
_cell.angle_gamma   90.00
#
_symmetry.space_group_name_H-M   'P 1'
#
loop_
_entity.id
_entity.type
_entity.pdbx_description
1 polymer ?
#
loop_
_entity_poly.entity_id
_entity_poly.type
_entity_poly.pdbx_seq_one_letter_code
_entity_poly.pdbx_strand_id
1 'polypeptide(L)'
;MLEKSGHNLFFTTFLLITVAEFGDKTQLAVVALSSTALPIAVWIGATCALILTSTLGVIAGRTILQKCPLSLLHKISGLIFLVLAILAAYNSYLSYMLTTQLI
;
A
#
# COMPACT_ATOMS: atom_id res chain seq x y z
N MET A 1 -27.41 0.60 12.30
CA MET A 1 -26.49 1.62 11.78
C MET A 1 -26.73 1.68 10.27
N LEU A 2 -27.62 2.58 9.84
CA LEU A 2 -28.13 2.65 8.48
C LEU A 2 -27.18 3.52 7.64
N GLU A 3 -26.30 2.92 6.84
CA GLU A 3 -25.59 3.69 5.82
C GLU A 3 -26.42 3.71 4.53
N LYS A 4 -27.18 4.78 4.36
CA LYS A 4 -27.83 5.12 3.11
C LYS A 4 -26.88 6.01 2.31
N SER A 5 -26.04 5.42 1.45
CA SER A 5 -25.45 6.16 0.33
C SER A 5 -24.89 5.27 -0.78
N GLY A 6 -25.77 4.83 -1.68
CA GLY A 6 -25.35 4.09 -2.88
C GLY A 6 -24.51 4.91 -3.87
N HIS A 7 -24.61 6.25 -3.85
CA HIS A 7 -23.83 7.13 -4.74
C HIS A 7 -22.53 7.64 -4.11
N ASN A 8 -22.48 7.84 -2.79
CA ASN A 8 -21.24 8.34 -2.16
C ASN A 8 -20.23 7.22 -1.94
N LEU A 9 -20.63 5.94 -1.84
CA LEU A 9 -19.68 4.87 -1.54
C LEU A 9 -18.59 4.74 -2.62
N PHE A 10 -18.97 4.81 -3.90
CA PHE A 10 -18.00 4.80 -5.01
C PHE A 10 -17.03 5.98 -4.91
N PHE A 11 -17.57 7.20 -4.78
CA PHE A 11 -16.76 8.40 -4.76
C PHE A 11 -15.87 8.49 -3.52
N THR A 12 -16.40 8.14 -2.35
CA THR A 12 -15.65 8.08 -1.08
C THR A 12 -14.54 7.04 -1.16
N THR A 13 -14.82 5.84 -1.65
CA THR A 13 -13.81 4.78 -1.78
C THR A 13 -12.75 5.15 -2.81
N PHE A 14 -13.17 5.69 -3.96
CA PHE A 14 -12.26 6.20 -4.99
C PHE A 14 -11.32 7.27 -4.44
N LEU A 15 -11.87 8.25 -3.71
CA LEU A 15 -11.09 9.36 -3.16
C LEU A 15 -10.16 8.87 -2.04
N LEU A 16 -10.64 8.00 -1.15
CA LEU A 16 -9.81 7.37 -0.11
C LEU A 16 -8.63 6.59 -0.70
N ILE A 17 -8.89 5.72 -1.70
CA ILE A 17 -7.84 4.93 -2.35
C ILE A 17 -6.88 5.86 -3.11
N THR A 18 -7.41 6.83 -3.86
CA THR A 18 -6.57 7.79 -4.60
C THR A 18 -5.64 8.54 -3.67
N VAL A 19 -6.15 9.05 -2.52
CA VAL A 19 -5.33 9.78 -1.55
C VAL A 19 -4.35 8.86 -0.83
N ALA A 20 -4.75 7.63 -0.47
CA ALA A 20 -3.88 6.67 0.19
C ALA A 20 -2.71 6.20 -0.69
N GLU A 21 -2.95 6.07 -1.99
CA GLU A 21 -1.97 5.59 -2.97
C GLU A 21 -1.25 6.73 -3.71
N PHE A 22 -1.62 8.00 -3.47
CA PHE A 22 -1.08 9.15 -4.22
C PHE A 22 0.42 9.29 -4.01
N GLY A 23 1.19 9.14 -5.09
CA GLY A 23 2.65 9.25 -5.04
C GLY A 23 3.36 8.01 -4.50
N ASP A 24 2.70 6.85 -4.45
CA ASP A 24 3.37 5.60 -4.10
C ASP A 24 4.44 5.21 -5.14
N LYS A 25 5.41 4.40 -4.70
CA LYS A 25 6.50 3.87 -5.53
C LYS A 25 5.99 3.16 -6.77
N THR A 26 4.83 2.52 -6.70
CA THR A 26 4.19 1.87 -7.86
C THR A 26 3.82 2.89 -8.95
N GLN A 27 3.33 4.08 -8.59
CA GLN A 27 3.00 5.13 -9.55
C GLN A 27 4.26 5.68 -10.24
N LEU A 28 5.35 5.89 -9.49
CA LEU A 28 6.64 6.28 -10.07
C LEU A 28 7.19 5.21 -11.01
N ALA A 29 7.05 3.92 -10.66
CA ALA A 29 7.45 2.82 -11.53
C ALA A 29 6.63 2.78 -12.83
N VAL A 30 5.32 3.03 -12.76
CA VAL A 30 4.44 3.11 -13.94
C VAL A 30 4.84 4.28 -14.85
N VAL A 31 5.12 5.45 -14.27
CA VAL A 31 5.59 6.63 -15.04
C VAL A 31 6.94 6.34 -15.71
N ALA A 32 7.89 5.76 -14.97
CA ALA A 32 9.19 5.38 -15.51
C ALA A 32 9.07 4.35 -16.65
N LEU A 33 8.24 3.32 -16.45
CA LEU A 33 8.02 2.27 -17.46
C LEU A 33 7.30 2.81 -18.70
N SER A 34 6.36 3.75 -18.52
CA SER A 34 5.67 4.45 -19.62
C SER A 34 6.63 5.29 -20.46
N SER A 35 7.76 5.74 -19.89
CA SER A 35 8.80 6.45 -20.64
C SER A 35 9.64 5.54 -21.53
N THR A 36 9.69 4.23 -21.26
CA THR A 36 10.55 3.27 -21.97
C THR A 36 9.79 2.26 -22.82
N ALA A 37 8.50 2.04 -22.54
CA ALA A 37 7.64 1.07 -23.22
C ALA A 37 6.41 1.76 -23.83
N LEU A 38 5.56 1.00 -24.54
CA LEU A 38 4.35 1.55 -25.15
C LEU A 38 3.41 2.11 -24.05
N PRO A 39 3.11 3.43 -24.01
CA PRO A 39 2.36 4.03 -22.90
C PRO A 39 0.98 3.41 -22.69
N ILE A 40 0.30 3.05 -23.79
CA ILE A 40 -1.02 2.43 -23.74
C ILE A 40 -0.97 1.03 -23.13
N ALA A 41 0.08 0.25 -23.41
CA ALA A 41 0.25 -1.10 -22.88
C ALA A 41 0.58 -1.05 -21.38
N VAL A 42 1.41 -0.08 -20.98
CA VAL A 42 1.72 0.18 -19.57
C VAL A 42 0.47 0.62 -18.81
N TRP A 43 -0.34 1.51 -19.39
CA TRP A 43 -1.60 1.96 -18.78
C TRP A 43 -2.59 0.81 -18.55
N ILE A 44 -2.79 -0.05 -19.55
CA ILE A 44 -3.66 -1.24 -19.43
C ILE A 44 -3.10 -2.20 -18.38
N GLY A 45 -1.80 -2.51 -18.45
CA GLY A 45 -1.15 -3.44 -17.52
C GLY A 45 -1.22 -2.97 -16.07
N ALA A 46 -0.90 -1.70 -15.82
CA ALA A 46 -0.95 -1.09 -14.49
C ALA A 46 -2.39 -1.05 -13.95
N THR A 47 -3.37 -0.71 -14.79
CA THR A 47 -4.79 -0.69 -14.41
C THR A 47 -5.28 -2.10 -14.03
N CYS A 48 -4.96 -3.10 -14.84
CA CYS A 48 -5.29 -4.50 -14.55
C CYS A 48 -4.62 -4.98 -13.26
N ALA A 49 -3.34 -4.66 -13.06
CA ALA A 49 -2.61 -5.02 -11.84
C ALA A 49 -3.24 -4.39 -10.58
N LEU A 50 -3.63 -3.11 -10.65
CA LEU A 50 -4.29 -2.41 -9.56
C LEU A 50 -5.65 -3.02 -9.23
N ILE A 51 -6.48 -3.30 -10.24
CA ILE A 51 -7.78 -3.95 -10.05
C ILE A 51 -7.59 -5.31 -9.38
N LEU A 52 -6.70 -6.16 -9.92
CA LEU A 52 -6.44 -7.50 -9.38
C LEU A 52 -5.98 -7.45 -7.93
N THR A 53 -5.00 -6.60 -7.63
CA THR A 53 -4.44 -6.47 -6.27
C THR A 53 -5.49 -5.94 -5.29
N SER A 54 -6.29 -4.96 -5.70
CA SER A 54 -7.38 -4.41 -4.88
C SER A 54 -8.46 -5.45 -4.60
N THR A 55 -8.90 -6.19 -5.63
CA THR A 55 -9.90 -7.26 -5.46
C THR A 55 -9.40 -8.35 -4.52
N LEU A 56 -8.15 -8.79 -4.68
CA LEU A 56 -7.53 -9.76 -3.77
C LEU A 56 -7.43 -9.23 -2.35
N GLY A 57 -7.04 -7.95 -2.17
CA GLY A 57 -6.98 -7.29 -0.88
C GLY A 57 -8.34 -7.24 -0.16
N VAL A 58 -9.41 -6.91 -0.89
CA VAL A 58 -10.77 -6.88 -0.33
C VAL A 58 -11.25 -8.28 0.06
N ILE A 59 -11.00 -9.30 -0.78
CA ILE A 59 -11.38 -10.69 -0.48
C ILE A 59 -10.61 -11.20 0.75
N ALA A 60 -9.30 -10.99 0.79
CA ALA A 60 -8.45 -11.38 1.91
C ALA A 60 -8.86 -10.66 3.20
N GLY A 61 -9.04 -9.34 3.14
CA GLY A 61 -9.49 -8.52 4.25
C GLY A 61 -10.83 -8.99 4.81
N ARG A 62 -11.83 -9.22 3.94
CA ARG A 62 -13.14 -9.74 4.36
C ARG A 62 -13.01 -11.11 5.04
N THR A 63 -12.20 -12.00 4.49
CA THR A 63 -12.00 -13.35 5.06
C THR A 63 -11.33 -13.30 6.42
N ILE A 64 -10.34 -12.43 6.59
CA ILE A 64 -9.62 -12.25 7.86
C ILE A 64 -10.53 -11.62 8.91
N LEU A 65 -11.30 -10.58 8.56
CA LEU A 65 -12.24 -9.92 9.48
C LEU A 65 -13.37 -10.85 9.96
N GLN A 66 -13.73 -11.87 9.16
CA GLN A 66 -14.71 -12.88 9.58
C GLN A 66 -14.16 -13.87 10.62
N LYS A 67 -12.85 -14.12 10.62
CA LYS A 67 -12.20 -15.11 11.50
C LYS A 67 -11.50 -14.47 12.70
N CYS A 68 -11.15 -13.19 12.64
CA CYS A 68 -10.32 -12.52 13.63
C CYS A 68 -10.97 -11.22 14.13
N PRO A 69 -11.00 -10.97 15.45
CA PRO A 69 -11.49 -9.71 15.99
C PRO A 69 -10.57 -8.54 15.58
N LEU A 70 -11.18 -7.40 15.21
CA LEU A 70 -10.47 -6.18 14.80
C LEU A 70 -9.40 -5.72 15.80
N SER A 71 -9.60 -5.97 17.09
CA SER A 71 -8.65 -5.62 18.15
C SER A 71 -7.33 -6.39 18.05
N LEU A 72 -7.36 -7.67 17.65
CA LEU A 72 -6.13 -8.44 17.40
C LEU A 72 -5.42 -7.95 16.14
N LEU A 73 -6.17 -7.65 15.08
CA LEU A 73 -5.61 -7.14 13.83
C LEU A 73 -4.83 -5.83 14.06
N HIS A 74 -5.41 -4.91 14.85
CA HIS A 74 -4.78 -3.62 15.16
C HIS A 74 -3.52 -3.79 16.01
N LYS A 75 -3.53 -4.68 17.01
CA LYS A 75 -2.36 -4.98 17.84
C LYS A 75 -1.22 -5.60 17.03
N ILE A 76 -1.54 -6.56 16.15
CA ILE A 76 -0.54 -7.22 15.29
C ILE A 76 0.05 -6.22 14.30
N SER A 77 -0.78 -5.42 13.64
CA SER A 77 -0.32 -4.38 12.72
C SER A 77 0.61 -3.38 13.41
N GLY A 78 0.23 -2.89 14.60
CA GLY A 78 1.06 -1.99 15.39
C GLY A 78 2.40 -2.62 15.80
N LEU A 79 2.39 -3.90 16.21
CA LEU A 79 3.61 -4.63 16.56
C LEU A 79 4.54 -4.76 15.34
N ILE A 80 4.00 -5.13 14.18
CA ILE A 80 4.78 -5.24 12.94
C ILE A 80 5.40 -3.88 12.58
N PHE A 81 4.61 -2.80 12.63
CA PHE A 81 5.12 -1.45 12.37
C PHE A 81 6.24 -1.04 13.33
N LEU A 82 6.11 -1.37 14.62
CA LEU A 82 7.12 -1.07 15.63
C LEU A 82 8.41 -1.85 15.38
N VAL A 83 8.31 -3.14 15.04
CA VAL A 83 9.47 -3.97 14.68
C VAL A 83 10.16 -3.43 13.43
N LEU A 84 9.40 -3.10 12.38
CA LEU A 84 9.95 -2.53 11.16
C LEU A 84 10.61 -1.18 11.40
N ALA A 85 10.04 -0.33 12.27
CA ALA A 85 10.62 0.95 12.63
C ALA A 85 11.98 0.79 13.34
N ILE A 86 12.07 -0.12 14.30
CA ILE A 86 13.34 -0.41 15.00
C ILE A 86 14.38 -0.96 14.02
N LEU A 87 13.98 -1.89 13.16
CA LEU A 87 14.89 -2.50 12.18
C LEU A 87 15.39 -1.47 11.16
N ALA A 88 14.52 -0.58 10.67
CA ALA A 88 14.89 0.51 9.78
C ALA A 88 15.85 1.50 10.47
N ALA A 89 15.57 1.87 11.73
CA ALA A 89 16.44 2.74 12.50
C ALA A 89 17.83 2.12 12.75
N TYR A 90 17.87 0.84 13.08
CA TYR A 90 19.13 0.11 13.30
C TYR A 90 19.97 0.01 12.02
N ASN A 91 19.33 -0.35 10.90
CA ASN A 91 20.01 -0.40 9.59
C ASN A 91 20.54 0.98 9.18
N SER A 92 19.77 2.05 9.45
CA SER A 92 20.21 3.42 9.20
C SER A 92 21.42 3.79 10.07
N TYR A 93 21.40 3.44 11.36
CA TYR A 93 22.52 3.69 12.28
C TYR A 93 23.79 2.93 11.88
N LEU A 94 23.68 1.64 11.54
CA LEU A 94 24.82 0.86 11.04
C LEU A 94 25.37 1.43 9.74
N SER A 95 24.51 1.80 8.79
CA SER A 95 24.92 2.41 7.52
C SER A 95 25.67 3.73 7.74
N TYR A 96 25.22 4.55 8.69
CA TYR A 96 25.88 5.80 9.08
C TYR A 96 27.27 5.53 9.70
N MET A 97 27.36 4.60 10.65
CA MET A 97 28.62 4.23 11.29
C MET A 97 29.64 3.64 10.31
N LEU A 98 29.20 2.74 9.42
CA LEU A 98 30.07 2.12 8.40
C LEU A 98 30.56 3.14 7.37
N THR A 99 29.71 4.08 6.95
CA THR A 99 30.11 5.15 6.02
C THR A 99 31.12 6.11 6.66
N THR A 100 30.99 6.37 7.97
CA THR A 100 31.90 7.28 8.70
C THR A 100 33.27 6.66 9.00
N GLN A 101 33.41 5.33 8.96
CA GLN A 101 34.69 4.62 9.15
C GLN A 101 35.48 4.44 7.83
N LEU A 102 34.83 4.61 6.68
CA LEU A 102 35.42 4.47 5.34
C LEU A 102 35.87 5.80 4.71
N ILE A 103 35.71 6.92 5.43
CA ILE A 103 36.18 8.28 5.08
C ILE A 103 37.24 8.67 6.11
#